data_AF-A0A6S6XPJ8-F1
#
_entry.id   AF-A0A6S6XPJ8-F1
#
_cell.length_a   1.000
_cell.length_b   1.000
_cell.length_c   1.000
_cell.angle_alpha   90.00
_cell.angle_beta   90.00
_cell.angle_gamma   90.00
#
_symmetry.space_group_name_H-M   'P 1'
#
loop_
_entity.id
_entity.type
_entity.pdbx_description
1 polymer ?
#
loop_
_entity_poly.entity_id
_entity_poly.type
_entity_poly.pdbx_seq_one_letter_code
_entity_poly.pdbx_strand_id
1 'polypeptide(L)'
;MRKKAAVLVCVTGQRDCDRLIRVGKEIAGERTLPMQVLCVQSAASGYGACGEELEYLRQTARDAKAEMTVIFHDDAALIAAGFIRQIGAVHVVTGMAEAPTNGFIEVLHNLVPKIPISMVSREGIIYHIYPTNKDQKPHKLATSN
;
A
#
# COMPACT_ATOMS: atom_id res chain seq x y z
N MET A 1 -19.76 7.99 -12.61
CA MET A 1 -19.73 6.91 -11.60
C MET A 1 -18.98 7.41 -10.37
N ARG A 2 -19.56 7.32 -9.16
CA ARG A 2 -18.84 7.64 -7.92
C ARG A 2 -17.70 6.63 -7.76
N LYS A 3 -16.45 7.09 -7.66
CA LYS A 3 -15.33 6.21 -7.26
C LYS A 3 -15.68 5.64 -5.89
N LYS A 4 -15.77 4.32 -5.77
CA LYS A 4 -16.06 3.66 -4.49
C LYS A 4 -14.78 3.69 -3.67
N ALA A 5 -14.81 4.34 -2.52
CA ALA A 5 -13.68 4.36 -1.59
C ALA A 5 -13.20 2.94 -1.32
N ALA A 6 -11.88 2.73 -1.31
CA ALA A 6 -11.28 1.42 -1.10
C ALA A 6 -10.00 1.51 -0.26
N VAL A 7 -9.63 0.40 0.36
CA VAL A 7 -8.28 0.19 0.91
C VAL A 7 -7.43 -0.47 -0.18
N LEU A 8 -6.25 0.10 -0.45
CA LEU A 8 -5.28 -0.50 -1.37
C LEU A 8 -4.16 -1.16 -0.57
N VAL A 9 -3.83 -2.41 -0.91
CA VAL A 9 -2.63 -3.09 -0.39
C VAL A 9 -1.62 -3.20 -1.52
N CYS A 10 -0.44 -2.62 -1.34
CA CYS A 10 0.68 -2.71 -2.26
C CYS A 10 1.63 -3.82 -1.81
N VAL A 11 1.85 -4.82 -2.66
CA VAL A 11 2.71 -5.97 -2.39
C VAL A 11 3.79 -6.13 -3.47
N THR A 12 4.89 -6.78 -3.11
CA THR A 12 5.80 -7.43 -4.07
C THR A 12 5.37 -8.90 -4.20
N GLY A 13 5.83 -9.64 -5.21
CA GLY A 13 5.48 -11.07 -5.36
C GLY A 13 6.15 -12.01 -4.39
N GLN A 14 6.60 -11.51 -3.24
CA GLN A 14 7.28 -12.27 -2.22
C GLN A 14 6.24 -12.82 -1.24
N ARG A 15 6.43 -14.05 -0.78
CA ARG A 15 5.47 -14.73 0.11
C ARG A 15 5.14 -13.94 1.39
N ASP A 16 6.11 -13.23 1.95
CA ASP A 16 5.98 -12.41 3.17
C ASP A 16 4.96 -11.26 3.05
N CYS A 17 4.53 -10.91 1.84
CA CYS A 17 3.52 -9.87 1.64
C CYS A 17 2.11 -10.29 2.10
N ASP A 18 1.87 -11.54 2.45
CA ASP A 18 0.58 -12.00 2.97
C ASP A 18 0.17 -11.25 4.25
N ARG A 19 1.14 -10.88 5.10
CA ARG A 19 0.91 -10.05 6.29
C ARG A 19 0.29 -8.69 5.92
N LEU A 20 0.67 -8.11 4.78
CA LEU A 20 0.11 -6.85 4.28
C LEU A 20 -1.35 -7.01 3.91
N ILE A 21 -1.70 -8.14 3.28
CA ILE A 21 -3.07 -8.46 2.88
C ILE A 21 -3.94 -8.67 4.13
N ARG A 22 -3.40 -9.33 5.17
CA ARG A 22 -4.11 -9.51 6.45
C ARG A 22 -4.40 -8.18 7.15
N VAL A 23 -3.40 -7.32 7.28
CA VAL A 23 -3.57 -5.96 7.84
C VAL A 23 -4.54 -5.12 6.99
N GLY A 24 -4.43 -5.19 5.67
CA GLY A 24 -5.37 -4.53 4.76
C GLY A 24 -6.80 -4.97 4.96
N LYS A 25 -7.03 -6.27 5.19
CA LYS A 25 -8.37 -6.84 5.46
C LYS A 25 -8.94 -6.31 6.77
N GLU A 26 -8.13 -6.20 7.82
CA GLU A 26 -8.53 -5.64 9.11
C GLU A 26 -8.96 -4.18 8.94
N ILE A 27 -8.11 -3.33 8.34
CA ILE A 27 -8.40 -1.91 8.09
C ILE A 27 -9.65 -1.73 7.21
N ALA A 28 -9.80 -2.56 6.17
CA ALA A 28 -10.96 -2.53 5.29
C ALA A 28 -12.25 -2.91 6.04
N GLY A 29 -12.18 -3.92 6.91
CA GLY A 29 -13.27 -4.35 7.78
C GLY A 29 -13.72 -3.27 8.76
N GLU A 30 -12.78 -2.67 9.49
CA GLU A 30 -13.04 -1.57 10.43
C GLU A 30 -13.73 -0.39 9.76
N ARG A 31 -13.35 -0.10 8.51
CA ARG A 31 -13.89 1.03 7.74
C ARG A 31 -15.10 0.69 6.89
N THR A 32 -15.51 -0.59 6.86
CA THR A 32 -16.57 -1.10 5.96
C THR A 32 -16.31 -0.71 4.49
N LEU A 33 -15.06 -0.85 4.05
CA LEU A 33 -14.63 -0.54 2.68
C LEU A 33 -14.21 -1.80 1.93
N PRO A 34 -14.36 -1.86 0.60
CA PRO A 34 -13.72 -2.89 -0.21
C PRO A 34 -12.18 -2.75 -0.13
N MET A 35 -11.49 -3.88 -0.30
CA MET A 35 -10.04 -3.94 -0.42
C MET A 35 -9.65 -4.34 -1.85
N GLN A 36 -8.58 -3.74 -2.37
CA GLN A 36 -7.90 -4.18 -3.60
C GLN A 36 -6.43 -4.44 -3.31
N VAL A 37 -5.86 -5.47 -3.95
CA VAL A 37 -4.43 -5.79 -3.86
C VAL A 37 -3.76 -5.44 -5.18
N LEU A 38 -2.68 -4.68 -5.12
CA LEU A 38 -1.83 -4.35 -6.25
C LEU A 38 -0.44 -4.95 -6.04
N CYS A 39 -0.03 -5.81 -6.96
CA CYS A 39 1.32 -6.34 -7.04
C CYS A 39 2.03 -5.70 -8.22
N VAL A 40 3.12 -4.97 -7.94
CA VAL A 40 3.99 -4.44 -9.00
C VAL A 40 5.30 -5.20 -8.98
N GLN A 41 5.61 -5.84 -10.11
CA GLN A 41 6.87 -6.54 -10.35
C GLN A 41 7.75 -5.71 -11.26
N SER A 42 9.07 -5.81 -11.15
CA SER A 42 9.95 -5.21 -12.16
C SER A 42 9.65 -5.80 -13.54
N ALA A 43 9.78 -4.99 -14.59
CA ALA A 43 9.59 -5.45 -15.95
C ALA A 43 10.58 -6.58 -16.32
N ALA A 44 11.78 -6.55 -15.74
CA ALA A 44 12.80 -7.59 -15.90
C ALA A 44 12.41 -8.93 -15.24
N SER A 45 11.50 -8.91 -14.27
CA SER A 45 11.03 -10.12 -13.56
C SER A 45 10.02 -10.96 -14.38
N GLY A 46 9.60 -10.48 -15.56
CA GLY A 46 8.46 -11.04 -16.32
C GLY A 46 8.44 -12.56 -16.48
N TYR A 47 9.58 -13.19 -16.78
CA TYR A 47 9.69 -14.64 -16.98
C TYR A 47 10.15 -15.42 -15.72
N GLY A 48 10.62 -14.73 -14.68
CA GLY A 48 11.23 -15.33 -13.48
C GLY A 48 10.47 -15.09 -12.17
N ALA A 49 9.36 -14.35 -12.21
CA ALA A 49 8.48 -14.18 -11.05
C ALA A 49 8.02 -15.57 -10.60
N CYS A 50 8.42 -15.99 -9.40
CA CYS A 50 8.14 -17.31 -8.86
C CYS A 50 6.61 -17.51 -8.80
N GLY A 51 6.07 -18.30 -9.75
CA GLY A 51 4.62 -18.46 -9.93
C GLY A 51 3.91 -18.95 -8.67
N GLU A 52 4.61 -19.73 -7.84
CA GLU A 52 4.08 -20.24 -6.57
C GLU A 52 3.84 -19.13 -5.53
N GLU A 53 4.77 -18.17 -5.40
CA GLU A 53 4.62 -17.07 -4.46
C GLU A 53 3.49 -16.13 -4.89
N LEU A 54 3.41 -15.84 -6.19
CA LEU A 54 2.35 -15.01 -6.74
C LEU A 54 0.98 -15.69 -6.60
N GLU A 55 0.89 -16.99 -6.87
CA GLU A 55 -0.35 -17.75 -6.69
C GLU A 55 -0.76 -17.81 -5.22
N TYR A 56 0.19 -18.00 -4.31
CA TYR A 56 -0.08 -17.92 -2.88
C TYR A 56 -0.66 -16.55 -2.47
N LEU A 57 -0.12 -15.45 -2.98
CA LEU A 57 -0.66 -14.11 -2.72
C LEU A 57 -2.04 -13.90 -3.37
N ARG A 58 -2.28 -14.43 -4.58
CA ARG A 58 -3.61 -14.38 -5.23
C ARG A 58 -4.65 -15.14 -4.41
N GLN A 59 -4.31 -16.32 -3.91
CA GLN A 59 -5.17 -17.10 -3.03
C GLN A 59 -5.44 -16.35 -1.71
N THR A 60 -4.41 -15.77 -1.11
CA THR A 60 -4.53 -14.96 0.12
C THR A 60 -5.47 -13.76 -0.10
N ALA A 61 -5.34 -13.04 -1.22
CA ALA A 61 -6.23 -11.94 -1.58
C ALA A 61 -7.69 -12.40 -1.78
N ARG A 62 -7.88 -13.54 -2.46
CA ARG A 62 -9.20 -14.17 -2.67
C ARG A 62 -9.86 -14.54 -1.35
N ASP A 63 -9.13 -15.14 -0.41
CA ASP A 63 -9.64 -15.50 0.92
C ASP A 63 -9.94 -14.28 1.79
N ALA A 64 -9.30 -13.14 1.48
CA ALA A 64 -9.62 -11.83 2.02
C ALA A 64 -10.77 -11.12 1.28
N LYS A 65 -11.40 -11.75 0.28
CA LYS A 65 -12.45 -11.19 -0.59
C LYS A 65 -12.02 -9.94 -1.37
N ALA A 66 -10.74 -9.88 -1.75
CA ALA A 66 -10.17 -8.82 -2.57
C ALA A 66 -9.74 -9.34 -3.94
N GLU A 67 -9.82 -8.50 -4.96
CA GLU A 67 -9.18 -8.80 -6.25
C GLU A 67 -7.70 -8.40 -6.20
N MET A 68 -6.88 -9.15 -6.91
CA MET A 68 -5.44 -8.88 -7.04
C MET A 68 -5.08 -8.55 -8.49
N THR A 69 -4.59 -7.34 -8.70
CA THR A 69 -4.05 -6.85 -9.97
C THR A 69 -2.52 -6.98 -9.96
N VAL A 70 -1.96 -7.55 -11.02
CA VAL A 70 -0.51 -7.71 -11.18
C VAL A 70 -0.06 -6.87 -12.37
N ILE A 71 0.94 -6.02 -12.16
CA ILE A 71 1.51 -5.14 -13.18
C ILE A 71 3.03 -5.33 -13.21
N PHE A 72 3.61 -5.43 -14.40
CA PHE A 72 5.06 -5.46 -14.61
C PHE A 72 5.53 -4.08 -15.03
N HIS A 73 6.22 -3.37 -14.15
CA HIS A 73 6.72 -2.01 -14.38
C HIS A 73 7.84 -1.68 -13.40
N ASP A 74 8.86 -0.95 -13.85
CA ASP A 74 10.02 -0.62 -13.00
C ASP A 74 9.74 0.55 -12.05
N ASP A 75 8.75 1.40 -12.34
CA ASP A 75 8.27 2.45 -11.45
C ASP A 75 7.00 2.02 -10.71
N ALA A 76 7.18 1.32 -9.58
CA ALA A 76 6.08 0.84 -8.75
C ALA A 76 5.29 1.97 -8.08
N ALA A 77 5.95 3.07 -7.70
CA ALA A 77 5.30 4.18 -7.01
C ALA A 77 4.35 4.93 -7.94
N LEU A 78 4.77 5.17 -9.19
CA LEU A 78 3.92 5.77 -10.22
C LEU A 78 2.69 4.92 -10.52
N ILE A 79 2.88 3.60 -10.70
CA ILE A 79 1.78 2.67 -10.94
C ILE A 79 0.81 2.65 -9.76
N ALA A 80 1.32 2.57 -8.53
CA ALA A 80 0.50 2.62 -7.33
C ALA A 80 -0.28 3.93 -7.23
N ALA A 81 0.35 5.08 -7.48
CA ALA A 81 -0.31 6.38 -7.48
C ALA A 81 -1.44 6.48 -8.53
N GLY A 82 -1.22 5.95 -9.74
CA GLY A 82 -2.24 5.84 -10.77
C GLY A 82 -3.40 4.96 -10.32
N PHE A 83 -3.10 3.79 -9.75
CA PHE A 83 -4.10 2.83 -9.29
C PHE A 83 -4.94 3.36 -8.12
N ILE A 84 -4.32 4.04 -7.15
CA ILE A 84 -4.99 4.76 -6.06
C ILE A 84 -6.04 5.72 -6.63
N ARG A 85 -5.67 6.51 -7.64
CA ARG A 85 -6.59 7.45 -8.28
C ARG A 85 -7.68 6.72 -9.06
N GLN A 86 -7.36 5.63 -9.74
CA GLN A 86 -8.31 4.84 -10.54
C GLN A 86 -9.42 4.26 -9.65
N ILE A 87 -9.05 3.57 -8.57
CA ILE A 87 -10.03 2.91 -7.70
C ILE A 87 -10.65 3.86 -6.67
N GLY A 88 -10.05 5.04 -6.46
CA GLY A 88 -10.46 5.97 -5.40
C GLY A 88 -10.04 5.48 -4.01
N ALA A 89 -8.82 4.94 -3.89
CA ALA A 89 -8.32 4.46 -2.62
C ALA A 89 -8.21 5.61 -1.61
N VAL A 90 -8.64 5.34 -0.37
CA VAL A 90 -8.64 6.30 0.74
C VAL A 90 -7.66 5.91 1.85
N HIS A 91 -7.00 4.76 1.71
CA HIS A 91 -5.98 4.25 2.60
C HIS A 91 -5.07 3.31 1.81
N VAL A 92 -3.76 3.38 2.05
CA VAL A 92 -2.77 2.48 1.44
C VAL A 92 -2.08 1.66 2.53
N VAL A 93 -1.88 0.38 2.30
CA VAL A 93 -1.05 -0.51 3.12
C VAL A 93 0.14 -0.97 2.29
N THR A 94 1.34 -0.95 2.85
CA THR A 94 2.57 -1.40 2.19
C THR A 94 3.57 -1.97 3.19
N GLY A 95 4.64 -2.61 2.70
CA GLY A 95 5.75 -3.06 3.53
C GLY A 95 6.65 -1.90 3.95
N MET A 96 7.22 -1.99 5.15
CA MET A 96 8.30 -1.11 5.58
C MET A 96 9.59 -1.49 4.84
N ALA A 97 10.33 -0.49 4.33
CA ALA A 97 11.65 -0.72 3.78
C ALA A 97 12.65 -0.98 4.92
N GLU A 98 13.42 -2.07 4.84
CA GLU A 98 14.42 -2.46 5.86
C GLU A 98 15.80 -1.80 5.66
N ALA A 99 15.99 -1.15 4.52
CA ALA A 99 17.20 -0.43 4.14
C ALA A 99 16.77 0.84 3.38
N PRO A 100 17.65 1.84 3.20
CA PRO A 100 17.38 2.99 2.33
C PRO A 100 17.40 2.53 0.86
N THR A 101 16.42 1.72 0.48
CA THR A 101 16.25 1.19 -0.87
C THR A 101 15.05 1.88 -1.48
N ASN A 102 15.32 2.58 -2.59
CA ASN A 102 14.39 3.12 -3.57
C ASN A 102 13.05 3.58 -3.00
N GLY A 103 13.04 4.80 -2.45
CA GLY A 103 11.97 5.80 -2.32
C GLY A 103 10.49 5.47 -2.59
N PHE A 104 9.99 4.24 -2.57
CA PHE A 104 8.62 3.90 -2.95
C PHE A 104 7.64 4.64 -2.05
N ILE A 105 7.84 4.56 -0.73
CA ILE A 105 7.02 5.24 0.26
C ILE A 105 7.11 6.77 0.09
N GLU A 106 8.32 7.30 -0.09
CA GLU A 106 8.56 8.73 -0.24
C GLU A 106 7.92 9.29 -1.53
N VAL A 107 8.20 8.67 -2.67
CA VAL A 107 7.65 9.02 -3.98
C VAL A 107 6.14 8.86 -3.96
N LEU A 108 5.61 7.76 -3.42
CA LEU A 108 4.17 7.54 -3.32
C LEU A 108 3.52 8.63 -2.46
N HIS A 109 4.08 8.94 -1.29
CA HIS A 109 3.58 10.02 -0.43
C HIS A 109 3.60 11.38 -1.16
N ASN A 110 4.66 11.68 -1.92
CA ASN A 110 4.74 12.89 -2.73
C ASN A 110 3.68 12.94 -3.84
N LEU A 111 3.38 11.79 -4.47
CA LEU A 111 2.37 11.68 -5.53
C LEU A 111 0.93 11.71 -5.02
N VAL A 112 0.68 11.23 -3.79
CA VAL A 112 -0.65 11.17 -3.16
C VAL A 112 -0.62 11.65 -1.68
N PRO A 113 -0.24 12.91 -1.40
CA PRO A 113 0.04 13.40 -0.04
C PRO A 113 -1.19 13.49 0.87
N LYS A 114 -2.40 13.26 0.31
CA LYS A 114 -3.67 13.30 1.04
C LYS A 114 -4.15 11.91 1.49
N ILE A 115 -3.46 10.85 1.10
CA ILE A 115 -3.86 9.47 1.41
C ILE A 115 -2.98 8.95 2.56
N PRO A 116 -3.58 8.50 3.67
CA PRO A 116 -2.85 7.81 4.73
C PRO A 116 -2.17 6.54 4.21
N ILE A 117 -0.93 6.32 4.63
CA ILE A 117 -0.15 5.12 4.30
C ILE A 117 0.20 4.39 5.59
N SER A 118 -0.21 3.13 5.71
CA SER A 118 0.22 2.21 6.77
C SER A 118 1.34 1.33 6.27
N MET A 119 2.49 1.39 6.94
CA MET A 119 3.69 0.62 6.64
C MET A 119 3.82 -0.48 7.69
N VAL A 120 3.84 -1.73 7.25
CA VAL A 120 3.91 -2.88 8.15
C VAL A 120 5.34 -3.43 8.12
N SER A 121 5.99 -3.56 9.27
CA SER A 121 7.30 -4.22 9.41
C SER A 121 7.17 -5.74 9.35
N ARG A 122 8.29 -6.47 9.31
CA ARG A 122 8.27 -7.95 9.36
C ARG A 122 7.80 -8.48 10.71
N GLU A 123 8.06 -7.74 11.78
CA GLU A 123 7.60 -8.04 13.14
C GLU A 123 6.10 -7.74 13.32
N GLY A 124 5.42 -7.23 12.28
CA GLY A 124 4.01 -6.88 12.32
C GLY A 124 3.72 -5.52 12.97
N ILE A 125 4.73 -4.71 13.25
CA ILE A 125 4.55 -3.35 13.76
C ILE A 125 4.02 -2.47 12.63
N ILE A 126 2.95 -1.73 12.90
CA ILE A 126 2.32 -0.83 11.93
C ILE A 126 2.73 0.60 12.23
N TYR A 127 3.33 1.25 11.24
CA TYR A 127 3.67 2.68 11.26
C TYR A 127 2.74 3.42 10.30
N HIS A 128 2.38 4.66 10.63
CA HIS A 128 1.48 5.46 9.79
C HIS A 128 2.14 6.74 9.30
N ILE A 129 1.98 7.01 8.01
CA ILE A 129 2.18 8.34 7.43
C ILE A 129 0.80 8.94 7.24
N TYR A 130 0.51 9.98 8.03
CA TYR A 130 -0.73 10.73 7.89
C TYR A 130 -0.58 11.85 6.85
N PRO A 131 -1.68 12.25 6.20
CA PRO A 131 -1.68 13.36 5.28
C PRO A 131 -1.08 14.62 5.89
N THR A 132 -0.16 15.28 5.18
CA THR A 132 0.23 16.65 5.53
C THR A 132 -0.94 17.59 5.25
N ASN A 133 -1.61 18.07 6.30
CA ASN A 133 -2.51 19.21 6.18
C ASN A 133 -1.65 20.45 5.93
N LYS A 134 -1.57 20.91 4.67
CA LYS A 134 -0.94 22.20 4.35
C LYS A 134 -1.63 23.40 5.01
N ASP A 135 -2.78 23.19 5.65
CA ASP A 135 -3.56 24.20 6.37
C ASP A 135 -3.26 24.26 7.89
N GLN A 136 -2.41 23.39 8.43
CA GLN A 136 -1.98 23.51 9.83
C GLN A 136 -0.91 24.60 9.96
N LYS A 137 -1.32 25.77 10.47
CA LYS A 137 -0.39 26.75 11.03
C LYS A 137 0.47 26.06 12.10
N PRO A 138 1.77 26.34 12.18
CA PRO A 138 2.64 25.68 13.15
C PRO A 138 2.11 25.93 14.56
N HIS A 139 1.75 24.85 15.25
CA HIS A 139 1.43 24.90 16.67
C HIS A 139 2.74 25.25 17.39
N LYS A 140 2.83 26.45 17.96
CA LYS A 140 3.92 26.79 18.88
C LYS A 140 3.86 25.77 20.02
N LEU A 141 4.92 25.00 20.22
CA LEU A 141 5.08 24.21 21.44
C LEU A 141 5.10 25.19 22.61
N ALA A 142 4.13 25.05 23.50
CA ALA A 142 4.15 25.74 24.78
C ALA A 142 5.32 25.16 25.58
N THR A 143 6.39 25.93 25.73
CA THR A 143 7.39 25.72 26.77
C THR A 143 6.69 25.85 28.12
N SER A 144 6.60 24.76 28.87
CA SER A 144 6.28 24.83 30.30
C SER A 144 7.59 25.00 31.07
N ASN A 145 7.57 25.97 31.98
CA ASN A 145 8.63 26.35 32.92
C ASN A 145 9.01 25.21 33.87
#